data_AF-A0A554M1Y4-F1
#
_entry.id   AF-A0A554M1Y4-F1
#
_cell.length_a   1.000
_cell.length_b   1.000
_cell.length_c   1.000
_cell.angle_alpha   90.00
_cell.angle_beta   90.00
_cell.angle_gamma   90.00
#
_symmetry.space_group_name_H-M   'P 1'
#
loop_
_entity.id
_entity.type
_entity.pdbx_description
1 polymer ?
#
loop_
_entity_poly.entity_id
_entity_poly.type
_entity_poly.pdbx_seq_one_letter_code
_entity_poly.pdbx_strand_id
1 'polypeptide(L)' 'MPKSTRNAGKHWTPTAEKQLSKLASGNTPTRVIGLKLGRSEDAIYSKAAELGVSLDPTNQSPYNRQK' A
#
# COMPACT_ATOMS: atom_id res chain seq x y z
N MET A 1 5.94 5.49 14.12
CA MET A 1 4.81 5.09 13.27
C MET A 1 4.59 3.59 13.41
N PRO A 2 3.36 3.10 13.64
CA PRO A 2 3.11 1.67 13.71
C PRO A 2 3.35 1.05 12.32
N LYS A 3 4.38 0.20 12.22
CA LYS A 3 4.61 -0.61 11.02
C LYS A 3 3.66 -1.80 11.10
N SER A 4 2.81 -2.01 10.11
CA SER A 4 2.02 -3.22 10.04
C SER A 4 2.91 -4.38 9.55
N THR A 5 3.19 -5.34 10.43
CA THR A 5 4.05 -6.50 10.15
C THR A 5 3.31 -7.83 10.11
N ARG A 6 1.97 -7.82 10.16
CA ARG A 6 1.12 -9.03 10.22
C ARG A 6 1.42 -10.05 9.11
N ASN A 7 1.74 -9.55 7.93
CA ASN A 7 2.07 -10.34 6.76
C ASN A 7 3.50 -10.11 6.27
N ALA A 8 4.38 -9.55 7.12
CA ALA A 8 5.80 -9.44 6.80
C ALA A 8 6.40 -10.85 6.57
N GLY A 9 7.25 -10.99 5.54
CA GLY A 9 7.90 -12.27 5.19
C GLY A 9 7.00 -13.33 4.54
N LYS A 10 5.67 -13.13 4.47
CA LYS A 10 4.78 -14.07 3.77
C LYS A 10 4.82 -13.85 2.26
N HIS A 11 4.55 -14.89 1.48
CA HIS A 11 4.39 -14.75 0.03
C HIS A 11 3.21 -13.84 -0.34
N TRP A 12 3.29 -13.19 -1.50
CA TRP A 12 2.17 -12.45 -2.08
C TRP A 12 1.18 -13.43 -2.71
N THR A 13 -0.08 -13.35 -2.29
CA THR A 13 -1.16 -14.12 -2.91
C THR A 13 -1.76 -13.30 -4.06
N PRO A 14 -2.33 -13.95 -5.09
CA PRO A 14 -3.03 -13.24 -6.17
C PRO A 14 -4.16 -12.34 -5.66
N THR A 15 -4.78 -12.70 -4.53
CA THR A 15 -5.78 -11.88 -3.85
C THR A 15 -5.20 -10.58 -3.28
N ALA A 16 -4.02 -10.64 -2.65
CA ALA A 16 -3.34 -9.47 -2.11
C ALA A 16 -2.85 -8.53 -3.22
N GLU A 17 -2.38 -9.08 -4.35
CA GLU A 17 -1.97 -8.30 -5.52
C GLU A 17 -3.15 -7.56 -6.15
N LYS A 18 -4.28 -8.24 -6.35
CA LYS A 18 -5.54 -7.61 -6.81
C LYS A 18 -6.00 -6.51 -5.87
N GLN A 19 -5.89 -6.73 -4.57
CA GLN A 19 -6.30 -5.75 -3.57
C GLN A 19 -5.36 -4.53 -3.55
N LEU A 20 -4.05 -4.72 -3.74
CA LEU A 20 -3.09 -3.63 -3.92
C LEU A 20 -3.47 -2.77 -5.13
N SER A 21 -3.66 -3.39 -6.30
CA SER A 21 -4.03 -2.67 -7.53
C SER A 21 -5.34 -1.90 -7.36
N LYS A 22 -6.38 -2.53 -6.79
CA LYS A 22 -7.67 -1.87 -6.54
C LYS A 22 -7.54 -0.63 -5.63
N LEU A 23 -6.74 -0.74 -4.57
CA LEU A 23 -6.54 0.37 -3.63
C LEU A 23 -5.73 1.50 -4.28
N ALA A 24 -4.69 1.15 -5.05
CA ALA A 24 -3.87 2.12 -5.78
C ALA A 24 -4.71 2.89 -6.82
N SER A 25 -5.53 2.20 -7.63
CA SER A 25 -6.45 2.86 -8.56
C SER A 25 -7.51 3.73 -7.89
N GLY A 26 -7.82 3.46 -6.61
CA GLY A 26 -8.68 4.31 -5.78
C GLY A 26 -7.96 5.49 -5.13
N ASN A 27 -6.73 5.82 -5.53
CA ASN A 27 -5.87 6.84 -4.93
C ASN A 27 -5.69 6.66 -3.41
N THR A 28 -5.66 5.40 -2.95
CA THR A 28 -5.46 5.11 -1.52
C THR A 28 -4.01 5.39 -1.16
N PRO A 29 -3.73 6.18 -0.10
CA PRO A 29 -2.36 6.46 0.31
C PRO A 29 -1.60 5.17 0.62
N THR A 30 -0.34 5.04 0.17
CA THR A 30 0.49 3.83 0.29
C THR A 30 0.55 3.29 1.72
N ARG A 31 0.61 4.18 2.71
CA ARG A 31 0.57 3.81 4.14
C ARG A 31 -0.72 3.08 4.53
N VAL A 32 -1.87 3.55 4.04
CA VAL A 32 -3.18 2.93 4.29
C VAL A 32 -3.28 1.58 3.58
N ILE A 33 -2.69 1.45 2.38
CA ILE A 33 -2.58 0.17 1.68
C ILE A 33 -1.79 -0.83 2.54
N GLY A 34 -0.63 -0.43 3.06
CA GLY A 34 0.19 -1.25 3.97
C GLY A 34 -0.59 -1.72 5.21
N LEU A 35 -1.35 -0.82 5.84
CA LEU A 35 -2.21 -1.17 6.99
C LEU A 35 -3.30 -2.19 6.62
N LYS A 36 -3.99 -2.01 5.47
CA LYS A 36 -5.03 -2.92 4.99
C LYS A 36 -4.48 -4.30 4.62
N LEU A 37 -3.30 -4.35 3.99
CA LEU A 37 -2.67 -5.59 3.54
C LEU A 37 -1.79 -6.25 4.60
N GLY A 38 -1.58 -5.61 5.74
CA GLY A 38 -0.73 -6.16 6.79
C GLY A 38 0.77 -6.05 6.49
N ARG A 39 1.20 -5.16 5.60
CA ARG A 39 2.56 -5.05 5.03
C ARG A 39 3.20 -3.70 5.37
N SER A 40 4.54 -3.62 5.29
CA SER A 40 5.26 -2.36 5.36
C SER A 40 5.05 -1.53 4.09
N GLU A 41 5.20 -0.21 4.20
CA GLU A 41 5.17 0.71 3.04
C GLU A 41 6.18 0.28 1.98
N ASP A 42 7.39 -0.07 2.40
CA ASP A 42 8.46 -0.57 1.54
C ASP A 42 8.03 -1.80 0.71
N ALA A 43 7.39 -2.78 1.35
CA ALA A 43 6.88 -3.96 0.64
C ALA A 43 5.76 -3.61 -0.35
N ILE A 44 4.97 -2.57 -0.10
CA ILE A 44 3.98 -2.08 -1.06
C ILE A 44 4.69 -1.43 -2.26
N TYR A 45 5.72 -0.61 -2.04
CA TYR A 45 6.49 -0.01 -3.12
C TYR A 45 7.15 -1.07 -4.01
N SER A 46 7.87 -2.02 -3.42
CA SER A 46 8.51 -3.10 -4.19
C SER A 46 7.48 -3.89 -5.00
N LYS A 47 6.35 -4.25 -4.38
CA LYS A 47 5.35 -5.05 -5.07
C LYS A 47 4.60 -4.28 -6.15
N ALA A 48 4.30 -3.00 -5.92
CA ALA A 48 3.67 -2.16 -6.92
C ALA A 48 4.57 -1.99 -8.15
N ALA A 49 5.88 -1.83 -7.94
CA ALA A 49 6.86 -1.78 -9.02
C ALA A 49 6.91 -3.10 -9.81
N GLU A 50 6.92 -4.26 -9.14
CA GLU A 50 6.85 -5.57 -9.80
C GLU A 50 5.58 -5.75 -10.65
N LEU A 51 4.45 -5.22 -10.17
CA LEU A 51 3.14 -5.35 -10.84
C LEU A 51 2.89 -4.24 -11.88
N GLY A 52 3.78 -3.25 -12.02
CA GLY A 52 3.56 -2.08 -12.86
C GLY A 52 2.40 -1.18 -12.41
N VAL A 53 2.04 -1.24 -11.13
CA VAL A 53 0.95 -0.44 -10.55
C VAL A 53 1.51 0.90 -10.08
N SER A 54 1.01 2.00 -10.64
CA SER A 54 1.35 3.33 -10.15
C SER A 54 0.73 3.58 -8.77
N LEU A 55 1.55 4.13 -7.86
CA LEU A 55 1.14 4.58 -6.53
C LEU A 55 0.97 6.11 -6.45
N ASP A 56 1.03 6.78 -7.60
CA ASP A 56 0.94 8.23 -7.67
C ASP A 56 -0.51 8.74 -7.69
N PRO A 57 -0.78 9.91 -7.07
CA PRO A 57 0.19 10.85 -6.50
C PRO A 57 0.79 10.37 -5.17
N THR A 58 2.10 10.49 -5.07
CA THR A 58 2.88 10.01 -3.93
C THR A 58 2.36 10.62 -2.62
N ASN A 59 1.86 9.76 -1.73
CA ASN A 59 1.72 10.06 -0.31
C ASN A 59 0.91 11.32 0.05
N GLN A 60 -0.22 11.57 -0.63
CA GLN A 60 -1.19 12.54 -0.10
C GLN A 60 -1.75 11.97 1.20
N SER A 61 -1.50 12.66 2.32
CA SER A 61 -2.15 12.29 3.58
C SER A 61 -3.66 12.48 3.39
N PRO A 62 -4.50 11.51 3.79
CA PRO A 62 -5.94 11.53 3.51
C PRO A 62 -6.69 12.66 4.24
N TYR A 63 -6.00 13.39 5.13
CA TYR A 63 -6.52 14.55 5.81
C TYR A 63 -5.65 15.76 5.46
N ASN A 64 -6.25 16.77 4.82
CA ASN A 64 -5.80 18.14 4.99
C ASN A 64 -5.91 18.45 6.48
N ARG A 65 -4.82 18.31 7.24
CA ARG A 65 -4.70 18.96 8.56
C ARG A 65 -4.55 20.45 8.29
N GLN A 66 -5.65 21.14 7.99
CA GLN A 66 -5.69 22.57 8.24
C GLN A 66 -5.65 22.75 9.76
N LYS A 67 -4.73 23.63 10.19
CA LYS A 67 -4.46 23.95 11.59
C LYS A 67 -5.69 24.49 12.30
#